data_AF-A0A524DMZ3-F1
#
_entry.id   AF-A0A524DMZ3-F1
#
_cell.length_a   1.000
_cell.length_b   1.000
_cell.length_c   1.000
_cell.angle_alpha   90.00
_cell.angle_beta   90.00
_cell.angle_gamma   90.00
#
_symmetry.space_group_name_H-M   'P 1'
#
loop_
_entity.id
_entity.type
_entity.pdbx_description
1 polymer ?
#
loop_
_entity_poly.entity_id
_entity_poly.type
_entity_poly.pdbx_seq_one_letter_code
_entity_poly.pdbx_strand_id
1 'polypeptide(L)'
;VIELDPTLVRQTENWEVTLDSNELRKCNKVLITSTTVLNNTIEDILDKCSKAEKISMIGPTAGFIPDPLFKRGVDVLGSTYIHDSNLFMKLISQDKRWGPSTKKYCIQKDNYQGFLSLLEDIE
;
A
#
# COMPACT_ATOMS: atom_id res chain seq x y z
N VAL A 1 -14.67 -5.20 0.22
CA VAL A 1 -13.68 -4.56 -0.66
C VAL A 1 -14.21 -3.18 -1.00
N ILE A 2 -13.40 -2.15 -0.81
CA ILE A 2 -13.76 -0.79 -1.23
C ILE A 2 -13.13 -0.55 -2.59
N GLU A 3 -13.92 -0.09 -3.55
CA GLU A 3 -13.47 0.21 -4.91
C GLU A 3 -14.09 1.54 -5.37
N LEU A 4 -13.44 2.24 -6.29
CA LEU A 4 -13.95 3.53 -6.82
C LEU A 4 -14.77 3.36 -8.09
N ASP A 5 -14.56 2.28 -8.85
CA ASP A 5 -15.30 2.00 -10.08
C ASP A 5 -16.69 1.40 -9.77
N PRO A 6 -17.80 2.11 -10.05
CA PRO A 6 -19.16 1.62 -9.78
C PRO A 6 -19.50 0.35 -10.55
N THR A 7 -18.83 0.07 -11.68
CA THR A 7 -19.07 -1.14 -12.48
C THR A 7 -18.57 -2.41 -11.80
N LEU A 8 -17.71 -2.28 -10.79
CA LEU A 8 -17.17 -3.39 -10.01
C LEU A 8 -18.01 -3.73 -8.76
N VAL A 9 -19.01 -2.90 -8.43
CA VAL A 9 -19.91 -3.11 -7.29
C VAL A 9 -20.67 -4.42 -7.46
N ARG A 10 -20.58 -5.29 -6.45
CA ARG A 10 -21.23 -6.60 -6.45
C ARG A 10 -21.27 -7.20 -5.06
N GLN A 11 -22.32 -7.98 -4.80
CA GLN A 11 -22.43 -8.84 -3.65
C GLN A 11 -22.10 -10.28 -4.05
N THR A 12 -21.31 -10.97 -3.24
CA THR A 12 -21.11 -12.42 -3.33
C THR A 12 -21.56 -13.10 -2.04
N GLU A 13 -21.49 -14.43 -1.99
CA GLU A 13 -21.79 -15.20 -0.77
C GLU A 13 -20.90 -14.81 0.42
N ASN A 14 -19.62 -14.51 0.17
CA ASN A 14 -18.60 -14.36 1.22
C ASN A 14 -18.03 -12.94 1.37
N TRP A 15 -18.25 -12.07 0.38
CA TRP A 15 -17.71 -10.70 0.39
C TRP A 15 -18.51 -9.76 -0.52
N GLU A 16 -18.36 -8.48 -0.22
CA GLU A 16 -18.98 -7.37 -0.94
C GLU A 16 -17.91 -6.48 -1.57
N VAL A 17 -18.16 -5.97 -2.77
CA VAL A 17 -17.48 -4.79 -3.31
C VAL A 17 -18.44 -3.62 -3.25
N THR A 18 -18.05 -2.57 -2.53
CA THR A 18 -18.87 -1.39 -2.27
C THR A 18 -18.06 -0.11 -2.50
N LEU A 19 -18.76 0.98 -2.78
CA LEU A 19 -18.19 2.32 -2.83
C LEU A 19 -18.11 2.95 -1.41
N ASP A 20 -18.82 2.37 -0.43
CA ASP A 20 -18.91 2.95 0.91
C ASP A 20 -17.72 2.58 1.79
N SER A 21 -16.74 3.48 1.87
CA SER A 21 -15.58 3.33 2.75
C SER A 21 -15.93 3.26 4.25
N ASN A 22 -17.14 3.61 4.70
CA ASN A 22 -17.53 3.48 6.11
C ASN A 22 -17.59 2.03 6.57
N GLU A 23 -17.73 1.07 5.66
CA GLU A 23 -17.68 -0.35 5.98
C GLU A 23 -16.35 -0.78 6.62
N LEU A 24 -15.27 -0.02 6.39
CA LEU A 24 -13.97 -0.22 7.05
C LEU A 24 -14.06 -0.11 8.58
N ARG A 25 -15.04 0.62 9.13
CA ARG A 25 -15.24 0.75 10.59
C ARG A 25 -15.61 -0.57 11.26
N LYS A 26 -15.98 -1.59 10.48
CA LYS A 26 -16.32 -2.94 10.95
C LYS A 26 -15.14 -3.90 10.83
N CYS A 27 -14.03 -3.50 10.21
CA CYS A 27 -12.88 -4.35 9.94
C CYS A 27 -11.81 -4.22 11.04
N ASN A 28 -11.20 -5.35 11.42
CA ASN A 28 -10.04 -5.37 12.31
C ASN A 28 -8.69 -5.58 11.58
N LYS A 29 -8.72 -6.02 10.31
CA LYS A 29 -7.54 -6.13 9.46
C LYS A 29 -7.84 -5.42 8.16
N VAL A 30 -7.00 -4.47 7.77
CA VAL A 30 -7.24 -3.61 6.61
C VAL A 30 -6.04 -3.65 5.68
N LEU A 31 -6.31 -3.88 4.40
CA LEU A 31 -5.34 -3.81 3.32
C LEU A 31 -5.68 -2.61 2.44
N ILE A 32 -4.75 -1.66 2.34
CA ILE A 32 -4.94 -0.40 1.64
C ILE A 32 -4.00 -0.37 0.43
N THR A 33 -4.53 -0.02 -0.74
CA THR A 33 -3.69 0.26 -1.91
C THR A 33 -2.88 1.54 -1.69
N SER A 34 -1.61 1.54 -2.07
CA SER A 34 -0.74 2.72 -1.99
C SER A 34 -1.19 3.86 -2.91
N THR A 35 -2.11 3.63 -3.84
CA THR A 35 -2.70 4.68 -4.68
C THR A 35 -3.54 5.69 -3.87
N THR A 36 -3.98 5.34 -2.65
CA THR A 36 -4.64 6.26 -1.71
C THR A 36 -3.78 7.46 -1.33
N VAL A 37 -2.44 7.31 -1.41
CA VAL A 37 -1.49 8.41 -1.19
C VAL A 37 -1.48 9.35 -2.39
N LEU A 38 -1.53 8.83 -3.62
CA LEU A 38 -1.50 9.64 -4.84
C LEU A 38 -2.76 10.45 -5.06
N ASN A 39 -3.92 9.91 -4.68
CA ASN A 39 -5.20 10.58 -4.85
C ASN A 39 -5.67 11.32 -3.58
N ASN A 40 -4.78 11.51 -2.59
CA ASN A 40 -5.04 12.24 -1.34
C ASN A 40 -6.24 11.72 -0.53
N THR A 41 -6.47 10.40 -0.50
CA THR A 41 -7.57 9.79 0.26
C THR A 41 -7.09 9.00 1.48
N ILE A 42 -5.79 8.92 1.72
CA ILE A 42 -5.23 8.07 2.77
C ILE A 42 -5.70 8.49 4.18
N GLU A 43 -5.70 9.78 4.50
CA GLU A 43 -6.18 10.28 5.79
C GLU A 43 -7.63 9.84 6.07
N ASP A 44 -8.53 10.09 5.11
CA ASP A 44 -9.95 9.72 5.19
C ASP A 44 -10.17 8.21 5.35
N ILE A 45 -9.28 7.38 4.80
CA ILE A 45 -9.33 5.93 4.93
C ILE A 45 -8.83 5.50 6.31
N LEU A 46 -7.72 6.06 6.78
CA LEU A 46 -7.16 5.74 8.10
C LEU A 46 -8.11 6.13 9.23
N ASP A 47 -8.83 7.25 9.11
CA ASP A 47 -9.86 7.67 10.08
C ASP A 47 -11.02 6.67 10.22
N LYS A 48 -11.28 5.89 9.16
CA LYS A 48 -12.30 4.83 9.16
C LYS A 48 -11.76 3.51 9.69
N CYS A 49 -10.44 3.37 9.84
CA CYS A 49 -9.76 2.18 10.34
C CYS A 49 -9.55 2.18 11.87
N SER A 50 -10.30 2.98 12.63
CA SER A 50 -10.15 3.10 14.10
C SER A 50 -10.23 1.79 14.91
N LYS A 51 -10.84 0.72 14.37
CA LYS A 51 -10.90 -0.62 14.99
C LYS A 51 -9.89 -1.61 14.43
N ALA A 52 -9.04 -1.18 13.49
CA ALA A 52 -8.05 -2.06 12.88
C ALA A 52 -6.92 -2.36 13.88
N GLU A 53 -6.67 -3.64 14.08
CA GLU A 53 -5.52 -4.17 14.82
C GLU A 53 -4.27 -4.30 13.93
N LYS A 54 -4.49 -4.40 12.60
CA LYS A 54 -3.41 -4.45 11.62
C LYS A 54 -3.78 -3.73 10.33
N ILE A 55 -2.97 -2.75 9.94
CA ILE A 55 -3.11 -2.00 8.70
C ILE A 55 -1.88 -2.25 7.83
N SER A 56 -2.11 -2.80 6.63
CA SER A 56 -1.08 -2.98 5.61
C SER A 56 -1.34 -2.05 4.44
N MET A 57 -0.34 -1.26 4.03
CA MET A 57 -0.38 -0.53 2.77
C MET A 57 0.45 -1.29 1.72
N ILE A 58 -0.13 -1.54 0.54
CA ILE A 58 0.54 -2.27 -0.53
C ILE A 58 0.42 -1.55 -1.87
N GLY A 59 1.54 -1.49 -2.58
CA GLY A 59 1.56 -1.26 -4.02
C GLY A 59 2.85 -0.58 -4.50
N PRO A 60 3.10 -0.55 -5.81
CA PRO A 60 4.34 0.00 -6.37
C PRO A 60 4.54 1.50 -6.08
N THR A 61 3.46 2.22 -5.81
CA THR A 61 3.48 3.64 -5.41
C THR A 61 4.12 3.86 -4.04
N ALA A 62 4.13 2.86 -3.17
CA ALA A 62 4.73 2.92 -1.83
C ALA A 62 6.28 2.86 -1.82
N GLY A 63 6.94 3.43 -2.83
CA GLY A 63 8.40 3.45 -2.96
C GLY A 63 9.11 4.51 -2.11
N PHE A 64 8.40 5.16 -1.18
CA PHE A 64 8.91 6.25 -0.35
C PHE A 64 9.23 5.77 1.07
N ILE A 65 9.87 6.64 1.86
CA ILE A 65 10.26 6.38 3.25
C ILE A 65 9.01 6.13 4.12
N PRO A 66 8.94 5.03 4.90
CA PRO A 66 7.70 4.60 5.56
C PRO A 66 7.34 5.39 6.83
N ASP A 67 8.25 6.19 7.40
CA ASP A 67 8.04 6.91 8.67
C ASP A 67 6.70 7.63 8.77
N PRO A 68 6.24 8.41 7.76
CA PRO A 68 4.97 9.13 7.86
C PRO A 68 3.75 8.21 7.95
N LEU A 69 3.81 7.01 7.35
CA LEU A 69 2.73 6.04 7.40
C LEU A 69 2.71 5.31 8.75
N PHE A 70 3.88 4.90 9.24
CA PHE A 70 3.98 4.22 10.53
C PHE A 70 3.58 5.11 11.71
N LYS A 71 3.84 6.43 11.61
CA LYS A 71 3.34 7.44 12.55
C LYS A 71 1.82 7.61 12.51
N ARG A 72 1.17 7.30 11.39
CA ARG A 72 -0.29 7.37 11.20
C ARG A 72 -1.00 6.04 11.47
N GLY A 73 -0.31 5.07 12.06
CA GLY A 73 -0.92 3.79 12.46
C GLY A 73 -0.88 2.69 11.39
N VAL A 74 -0.19 2.89 10.27
CA VAL A 74 0.12 1.77 9.36
C VAL A 74 1.16 0.86 10.01
N ASP A 75 1.00 -0.45 9.88
CA ASP A 75 1.91 -1.43 10.49
C ASP A 75 2.87 -2.07 9.49
N VAL A 76 2.44 -2.17 8.23
CA VAL A 76 3.19 -2.86 7.17
C VAL A 76 3.16 -2.04 5.89
N LEU A 77 4.31 -1.87 5.26
CA LEU A 77 4.46 -1.32 3.93
C LEU A 77 4.99 -2.39 2.96
N GLY A 78 4.18 -2.77 1.99
CA GLY A 78 4.55 -3.68 0.91
C GLY A 78 4.73 -2.92 -0.40
N SER A 79 5.90 -3.00 -1.02
CA SER A 79 6.12 -2.36 -2.32
C SER A 79 7.08 -3.18 -3.19
N THR A 80 7.57 -2.56 -4.26
CA THR A 80 8.50 -3.16 -5.21
C THR A 80 9.66 -2.18 -5.42
N TYR A 81 10.87 -2.72 -5.58
CA TYR A 81 12.00 -1.94 -6.08
C TYR A 81 12.41 -2.45 -7.46
N ILE A 82 12.94 -1.55 -8.28
CA ILE A 82 13.43 -1.85 -9.63
C ILE A 82 14.89 -2.27 -9.50
N HIS A 83 15.21 -3.53 -9.82
CA HIS A 83 16.59 -4.02 -9.79
C HIS A 83 17.27 -3.97 -11.16
N ASP A 84 16.50 -3.81 -12.24
CA ASP A 84 17.00 -3.65 -13.62
C ASP A 84 16.21 -2.53 -14.32
N SER A 85 16.76 -1.32 -14.28
CA SER A 85 16.13 -0.13 -14.88
C SER A 85 16.02 -0.21 -16.40
N ASN A 86 16.99 -0.84 -17.07
CA ASN A 86 17.01 -0.98 -18.52
C ASN A 86 15.88 -1.90 -19.00
N LEU A 87 15.72 -3.06 -18.35
CA LEU A 87 14.63 -3.97 -18.63
C LEU A 87 13.28 -3.35 -18.27
N PHE A 88 13.19 -2.63 -17.15
CA PHE A 88 11.97 -1.94 -16.73
C PHE A 88 11.47 -0.95 -17.79
N MET A 89 12.36 -0.07 -18.27
CA MET A 89 12.02 0.91 -19.33
C MET A 89 11.64 0.23 -20.64
N LYS A 90 12.33 -0.85 -21.01
CA LYS A 90 11.99 -1.66 -22.20
C LYS A 90 10.61 -2.31 -22.09
N LEU A 91 10.25 -2.83 -20.92
CA LEU A 91 8.95 -3.49 -20.71
C LEU A 91 7.80 -2.47 -20.70
N ILE A 92 7.95 -1.33 -20.01
CA ILE A 92 6.93 -0.28 -19.98
C ILE A 92 6.67 0.32 -21.36
N SER A 93 7.73 0.62 -22.13
CA SER A 93 7.58 1.16 -23.50
C SER A 93 6.88 0.18 -24.46
N GLN A 94 6.76 -1.10 -24.09
CA GLN A 94 6.08 -2.13 -24.87
C GLN A 94 4.74 -2.56 -24.26
N ASP A 95 4.24 -1.85 -23.24
CA ASP A 95 3.04 -2.21 -22.47
C ASP A 95 3.07 -3.66 -21.93
N LYS A 96 4.27 -4.12 -21.53
CA LYS A 96 4.48 -5.46 -20.98
C LYS A 96 4.54 -5.43 -19.46
N ARG A 97 4.19 -6.57 -18.85
CA ARG A 97 4.35 -6.79 -17.40
C ARG A 97 5.83 -6.63 -17.04
N TRP A 98 6.12 -5.64 -16.19
CA TRP A 98 7.46 -5.27 -15.74
C TRP A 98 7.97 -6.10 -14.55
N GLY A 99 7.19 -7.08 -14.08
CA GLY A 99 7.55 -7.97 -12.96
C GLY A 99 8.99 -8.53 -13.00
N PRO A 100 9.51 -9.02 -14.16
CA PRO A 100 10.88 -9.53 -14.27
C PRO A 100 12.01 -8.53 -13.98
N SER A 101 11.72 -7.22 -13.97
CA SER A 101 12.68 -6.15 -13.67
C SER A 101 12.59 -5.60 -12.25
N THR A 102 11.73 -6.21 -11.42
CA THR A 102 11.41 -5.73 -10.08
C THR A 102 11.44 -6.84 -9.05
N LYS A 103 11.66 -6.46 -7.79
CA LYS A 103 11.57 -7.37 -6.66
C LYS A 103 10.69 -6.74 -5.58
N LYS A 104 9.74 -7.52 -5.07
CA LYS A 104 8.87 -7.11 -3.98
C LYS A 104 9.65 -7.06 -2.67
N TYR A 105 9.33 -6.08 -1.84
CA TYR A 105 9.83 -5.97 -0.47
C TYR A 105 8.69 -5.66 0.49
N CYS A 106 8.93 -5.90 1.77
CA CYS A 106 7.98 -5.66 2.86
C CYS A 106 8.75 -5.08 4.04
N ILE A 107 8.29 -3.95 4.56
CA ILE A 107 8.82 -3.31 5.77
C ILE A 107 7.74 -3.39 6.83
N GLN A 108 8.08 -3.96 7.98
CA GLN A 108 7.20 -4.02 9.14
C GLN A 108 7.65 -2.98 10.15
N LYS A 109 6.70 -2.24 10.72
CA LYS A 109 6.96 -1.21 11.72
C LYS A 109 7.83 -1.73 12.89
N ASP A 110 7.55 -2.95 13.35
CA ASP A 110 8.25 -3.57 14.48
C ASP A 110 9.73 -3.87 14.18
N ASN A 111 10.12 -3.96 12.91
CA ASN A 111 11.48 -4.23 12.45
C ASN A 111 12.12 -3.02 11.75
N TYR A 112 11.54 -1.84 11.89
CA TYR A 112 11.99 -0.62 11.22
C TYR A 112 12.53 0.39 12.23
N GLN A 113 13.85 0.60 12.23
CA GLN A 113 14.53 1.49 13.18
C GLN A 113 14.35 2.99 12.92
N GLY A 114 13.67 3.37 11.83
CA GLY A 114 13.51 4.76 11.42
C GLY A 114 14.55 5.19 10.38
N PHE A 115 14.18 6.11 9.50
CA PHE A 115 15.03 6.54 8.40
C PHE A 115 16.36 7.15 8.85
N LEU A 116 16.31 8.01 9.89
CA LEU A 116 17.53 8.67 10.40
C LEU A 116 18.52 7.66 10.96
N SER A 117 18.07 6.66 11.71
CA SER A 117 18.93 5.60 12.24
C SER A 117 19.51 4.72 11.13
N LEU A 118 18.76 4.46 10.04
CA LEU A 118 19.30 3.75 8.87
C LEU A 118 20.39 4.55 8.13
N LEU A 119 20.34 5.89 8.15
CA LEU A 119 21.39 6.70 7.54
C LEU A 119 22.70 6.61 8.32
N GLU A 120 22.62 6.58 9.65
CA GLU A 120 23.80 6.42 10.53
C GLU A 120 24.55 5.10 10.26
N ASP A 121 23.86 4.04 9.82
CA ASP A 121 24.47 2.74 9.50
C ASP A 121 25.19 2.71 8.13
N ILE A 122 25.02 3.75 7.29
CA ILE A 122 25.59 3.83 5.94
C ILE A 122 26.82 4.75 5.89
N GLU A 123 26.99 5.61 6.89
CA GLU A 123 28.17 6.48 7.06
C GLU A 123 29.35 5.75 7.71
#